data_AF-A0A7X9GVE3-F1
#
_entry.id   AF-A0A7X9GVE3-F1
#
_cell.length_a   1.000
_cell.length_b   1.000
_cell.length_c   1.000
_cell.angle_alpha   90.00
_cell.angle_beta   90.00
_cell.angle_gamma   90.00
#
_symmetry.space_group_name_H-M   'P 1'
#
loop_
_entity.id
_entity.type
_entity.pdbx_description
1 polymer ?
#
loop_
_entity_poly.entity_id
_entity_poly.type
_entity_poly.pdbx_seq_one_letter_code
_entity_poly.pdbx_strand_id
1 'polypeptide(L)'
;MALRTLIDPIAEPLLSLRQVSGTQWTLRAAGVAGMTLALLGALPQGLLANVMTILFTLVVGVATLSQVLRPDTGVGVLGPLLVVVVLAFQPDLSLLRALAVGLALLLSHVGFALAATLPAHGRFEPSAWRLALRGLLPVFALIAVGAAVALAAAGTALGPWMVVPGVLGVIGLLVALMPRPR
;
A
#
# COMPACT_ATOMS: atom_id res chain seq x y z
N MET A 1 35.24 -3.86 38.52
CA MET A 1 35.04 -4.22 37.10
C MET A 1 33.77 -5.07 36.90
N ALA A 2 32.63 -4.74 37.55
CA ALA A 2 31.49 -5.68 37.64
C ALA A 2 30.08 -5.04 37.72
N LEU A 3 29.90 -3.79 37.28
CA LEU A 3 28.57 -3.14 37.23
C LEU A 3 27.99 -3.04 35.80
N ARG A 4 28.83 -3.29 34.77
CA ARG A 4 28.43 -3.29 33.35
C ARG A 4 27.82 -4.61 32.86
N THR A 5 27.85 -5.66 33.69
CA THR A 5 27.39 -7.02 33.36
C THR A 5 25.99 -7.33 33.93
N LEU A 6 25.43 -6.44 34.75
CA LEU A 6 24.10 -6.58 35.36
C LEU A 6 23.02 -5.69 34.70
N ILE A 7 23.47 -4.66 33.97
CA ILE A 7 22.71 -3.94 32.94
C ILE A 7 23.09 -4.67 31.64
N ASP A 8 22.29 -5.43 30.90
CA ASP A 8 20.85 -5.54 30.91
C ASP A 8 20.42 -6.67 29.95
N PRO A 9 20.24 -7.93 30.41
CA PRO A 9 19.66 -8.95 29.54
C PRO A 9 18.22 -8.62 29.14
N ILE A 10 17.60 -7.59 29.73
CA ILE A 10 16.25 -7.10 29.42
C ILE A 10 16.28 -5.78 28.64
N ALA A 11 17.20 -4.85 28.90
CA ALA A 11 17.30 -3.61 28.12
C ALA A 11 18.03 -3.75 26.80
N GLU A 12 18.82 -4.79 26.57
CA GLU A 12 19.31 -5.09 25.22
C GLU A 12 18.15 -5.58 24.31
N PRO A 13 17.22 -6.42 24.80
CA PRO A 13 15.90 -6.59 24.19
C PRO A 13 15.08 -5.30 24.08
N LEU A 14 14.99 -4.45 25.10
CA LEU A 14 14.21 -3.18 25.01
C LEU A 14 14.83 -2.13 24.06
N LEU A 15 16.16 -2.12 23.93
CA LEU A 15 16.89 -1.29 22.96
C LEU A 15 16.76 -1.85 21.54
N SER A 16 16.78 -3.17 21.38
CA SER A 16 16.50 -3.83 20.09
C SER A 16 15.02 -3.73 19.69
N LEU A 17 14.10 -3.65 20.66
CA LEU A 17 12.68 -3.33 20.46
C LEU A 17 12.46 -1.90 19.91
N ARG A 18 13.48 -1.03 19.95
CA ARG A 18 13.45 0.28 19.27
C ARG A 18 14.02 0.24 17.85
N GLN A 19 14.66 -0.85 17.43
CA GLN A 19 15.32 -0.94 16.14
C GLN A 19 14.43 -1.63 15.12
N VAL A 20 13.80 -0.84 14.24
CA VAL A 20 13.08 -1.36 13.07
C VAL A 20 14.07 -2.13 12.19
N SER A 21 13.79 -3.41 11.94
CA SER A 21 14.68 -4.27 11.16
C SER A 21 14.83 -3.78 9.71
N GLY A 22 15.94 -4.12 9.06
CA GLY A 22 16.17 -3.77 7.66
C GLY A 22 15.02 -4.26 6.75
N THR A 23 14.48 -5.45 7.02
CA THR A 23 13.34 -6.00 6.27
C THR A 23 12.08 -5.16 6.43
N GLN A 24 11.79 -4.66 7.62
CA GLN A 24 10.68 -3.74 7.86
C GLN A 24 10.84 -2.44 7.08
N TRP A 25 12.06 -1.89 7.04
CA TRP A 25 12.35 -0.74 6.18
C TRP A 25 12.17 -1.06 4.69
N THR A 26 12.56 -2.25 4.23
CA THR A 26 12.33 -2.68 2.84
C THR A 26 10.83 -2.75 2.51
N LEU A 27 10.00 -3.30 3.41
CA LEU A 27 8.55 -3.40 3.22
C LEU A 27 7.89 -2.01 3.20
N ARG A 28 8.27 -1.12 4.12
CA ARG A 28 7.81 0.27 4.14
C ARG A 28 8.27 1.02 2.89
N ALA A 29 9.50 0.80 2.43
CA ALA A 29 10.01 1.40 1.20
C ALA A 29 9.24 0.92 -0.04
N ALA A 30 8.89 -0.37 -0.12
CA ALA A 30 8.00 -0.89 -1.16
C ALA A 30 6.61 -0.22 -1.09
N GLY A 31 6.08 -0.06 0.13
CA GLY A 31 4.85 0.69 0.44
C GLY A 31 4.87 2.10 -0.15
N VAL A 32 5.91 2.87 0.17
CA VAL A 32 6.13 4.25 -0.30
C VAL A 32 6.35 4.30 -1.81
N ALA A 33 7.15 3.40 -2.36
CA ALA A 33 7.42 3.34 -3.79
C ALA A 33 6.13 3.09 -4.59
N GLY A 34 5.31 2.13 -4.16
CA GLY A 34 4.01 1.87 -4.77
C GLY A 34 3.10 3.10 -4.75
N MET A 35 3.01 3.79 -3.60
CA MET A 35 2.19 5.01 -3.51
C MET A 35 2.73 6.14 -4.40
N THR A 36 4.04 6.31 -4.44
CA THR A 36 4.68 7.34 -5.28
C THR A 36 4.42 7.09 -6.76
N LEU A 37 4.54 5.83 -7.21
CA LEU A 37 4.21 5.42 -8.57
C LEU A 37 2.72 5.64 -8.88
N ALA A 38 1.83 5.34 -7.94
CA ALA A 38 0.40 5.58 -8.07
C ALA A 38 0.08 7.08 -8.21
N LEU A 39 0.73 7.93 -7.42
CA LEU A 39 0.62 9.40 -7.52
C LEU A 39 1.09 9.92 -8.87
N LEU A 40 2.25 9.47 -9.35
CA LEU A 40 2.79 9.86 -10.65
C LEU A 40 1.86 9.44 -11.80
N GLY A 41 1.30 8.24 -11.72
CA GLY A 41 0.34 7.75 -12.72
C GLY A 41 -1.02 8.45 -12.65
N ALA A 42 -1.45 8.88 -11.47
CA ALA A 42 -2.70 9.60 -11.29
C ALA A 42 -2.59 11.10 -11.63
N LEU A 43 -1.41 11.70 -11.58
CA LEU A 43 -1.18 13.12 -11.85
C LEU A 43 -0.23 13.31 -13.04
N PRO A 44 -0.68 13.10 -14.29
CA PRO A 44 0.18 13.16 -15.48
C PRO A 44 0.82 14.54 -15.71
N GLN A 45 0.20 15.61 -15.25
CA GLN A 45 0.74 16.97 -15.27
C GLN A 45 1.91 17.19 -14.30
N GLY A 46 2.13 16.28 -13.36
CA GLY A 46 3.15 16.35 -12.32
C GLY A 46 2.56 16.62 -10.93
N LEU A 47 3.30 16.19 -9.90
CA LEU A 47 2.88 16.27 -8.49
C LEU A 47 2.77 17.71 -7.98
N LEU A 48 3.62 18.61 -8.50
CA LEU A 48 3.74 20.00 -8.07
C LEU A 48 3.31 20.99 -9.17
N ALA A 49 2.51 20.54 -10.12
CA ALA A 49 2.13 21.33 -11.30
C ALA A 49 1.27 22.54 -10.97
N ASN A 50 0.38 22.43 -9.97
CA ASN A 50 -0.48 23.54 -9.52
C ASN A 50 -0.86 23.37 -8.04
N VAL A 51 -1.50 24.39 -7.46
CA VAL A 51 -1.89 24.42 -6.05
C VAL A 51 -2.72 23.19 -5.65
N MET A 52 -3.65 22.75 -6.50
CA MET A 52 -4.50 21.59 -6.19
C MET A 52 -3.71 20.28 -6.19
N THR A 53 -2.80 20.07 -7.15
CA THR A 53 -1.93 18.88 -7.15
C THR A 53 -0.95 18.89 -5.99
N ILE A 54 -0.45 20.08 -5.59
CA ILE A 54 0.41 20.25 -4.41
C ILE A 54 -0.35 19.84 -3.14
N LEU A 55 -1.54 20.40 -2.91
CA LEU A 55 -2.36 20.07 -1.74
C LEU A 55 -2.70 18.57 -1.70
N PHE A 56 -3.09 18.00 -2.84
CA PHE A 56 -3.36 16.57 -2.94
C PHE A 56 -2.13 15.71 -2.62
N THR A 57 -0.98 16.04 -3.22
CA THR A 57 0.29 15.35 -2.98
C THR A 57 0.71 15.44 -1.51
N LEU A 58 0.52 16.59 -0.87
CA LEU A 58 0.80 16.77 0.55
C LEU A 58 -0.10 15.90 1.43
N VAL A 59 -1.41 15.88 1.17
CA VAL A 59 -2.35 15.06 1.95
C VAL A 59 -2.03 13.58 1.80
N VAL A 60 -1.82 13.09 0.57
CA VAL A 60 -1.42 11.69 0.34
C VAL A 60 -0.05 11.39 0.96
N GLY A 61 0.89 12.34 0.86
CA GLY A 61 2.21 12.24 1.48
C GLY A 61 2.15 12.11 3.00
N VAL A 62 1.33 12.91 3.68
CA VAL A 62 1.10 12.83 5.12
C VAL A 62 0.44 11.51 5.52
N ALA A 63 -0.57 11.06 4.76
CA ALA A 63 -1.21 9.77 5.00
C ALA A 63 -0.23 8.59 4.83
N THR A 64 0.66 8.67 3.84
CA THR A 64 1.70 7.67 3.57
C THR A 64 2.78 7.69 4.64
N LEU A 65 3.25 8.88 5.05
CA LEU A 65 4.22 9.03 6.14
C LEU A 65 3.64 8.49 7.45
N SER A 66 2.36 8.73 7.71
CA SER A 66 1.67 8.16 8.86
C SER A 66 1.70 6.62 8.84
N GLN A 67 1.50 5.99 7.68
CA GLN A 67 1.66 4.53 7.51
C GLN A 67 3.10 4.06 7.66
N VAL A 68 4.09 4.83 7.19
CA VAL A 68 5.51 4.49 7.39
C VAL A 68 5.83 4.46 8.89
N LEU A 69 5.28 5.37 9.67
CA LEU A 69 5.50 5.43 11.12
C LEU A 69 4.68 4.36 11.87
N ARG A 70 3.43 4.14 11.47
CA ARG A 70 2.47 3.21 12.07
C ARG A 70 1.74 2.43 10.98
N PRO A 71 2.29 1.29 10.51
CA PRO A 71 1.71 0.54 9.39
C PRO A 71 0.29 0.00 9.67
N ASP A 72 -0.07 -0.14 10.93
CA ASP A 72 -1.37 -0.61 11.44
C ASP A 72 -2.45 0.50 11.52
N THR A 73 -2.12 1.73 11.11
CA THR A 73 -3.06 2.86 11.20
C THR A 73 -4.22 2.73 10.20
N GLY A 74 -5.46 2.96 10.68
CA GLY A 74 -6.65 3.05 9.82
C GLY A 74 -6.59 4.22 8.83
N VAL A 75 -5.75 5.22 9.09
CA VAL A 75 -5.43 6.34 8.18
C VAL A 75 -4.82 5.83 6.87
N GLY A 76 -4.28 4.61 6.86
CA GLY A 76 -3.56 4.07 5.72
C GLY A 76 -4.39 3.86 4.45
N VAL A 77 -5.70 3.78 4.59
CA VAL A 77 -6.62 3.66 3.45
C VAL A 77 -6.84 5.00 2.74
N LEU A 78 -6.57 6.13 3.41
CA LEU A 78 -6.82 7.46 2.84
C LEU A 78 -6.01 7.74 1.58
N GLY A 79 -4.71 7.42 1.57
CA GLY A 79 -3.84 7.63 0.41
C GLY A 79 -4.38 6.93 -0.86
N PRO A 80 -4.58 5.59 -0.83
CA PRO A 80 -5.15 4.86 -1.95
C PRO A 80 -6.53 5.37 -2.37
N LEU A 81 -7.42 5.68 -1.40
CA LEU A 81 -8.75 6.18 -1.69
C LEU A 81 -8.71 7.52 -2.42
N LEU A 82 -7.85 8.45 -1.99
CA LEU A 82 -7.67 9.75 -2.62
C LEU A 82 -7.15 9.61 -4.06
N VAL A 83 -6.19 8.73 -4.31
CA VAL A 83 -5.68 8.43 -5.67
C VAL A 83 -6.81 7.92 -6.57
N VAL A 84 -7.61 7.00 -6.05
CA VAL A 84 -8.75 6.42 -6.78
C VAL A 84 -9.82 7.47 -7.07
N VAL A 85 -10.14 8.33 -6.11
CA VAL A 85 -11.08 9.45 -6.30
C VAL A 85 -10.58 10.38 -7.40
N VAL A 86 -9.29 10.76 -7.38
CA VAL A 86 -8.71 11.60 -8.45
C VAL A 86 -8.83 10.94 -9.81
N LEU A 87 -8.55 9.64 -9.92
CA LEU A 87 -8.70 8.90 -11.18
C LEU A 87 -10.15 8.88 -11.68
N ALA A 88 -11.12 8.73 -10.78
CA ALA A 88 -12.54 8.69 -11.12
C ALA A 88 -13.06 10.02 -11.70
N PHE A 89 -12.41 11.14 -11.37
CA PHE A 89 -12.76 12.46 -11.93
C PHE A 89 -11.98 12.82 -13.20
N GLN A 90 -11.11 11.93 -13.72
CA GLN A 90 -10.42 12.21 -14.97
C GLN A 90 -11.31 11.87 -16.17
N PRO A 91 -11.49 12.80 -17.11
CA PRO A 91 -12.32 12.57 -18.28
C PRO A 91 -11.71 11.50 -19.20
N ASP A 92 -10.38 11.45 -19.29
CA ASP A 92 -9.65 10.54 -20.17
C ASP A 92 -8.70 9.66 -19.35
N LEU A 93 -9.17 8.49 -18.94
CA LEU A 93 -8.37 7.47 -18.26
C LEU A 93 -8.18 6.25 -19.17
N SER A 94 -6.97 6.11 -19.71
CA SER A 94 -6.63 4.92 -20.49
C SER A 94 -6.57 3.67 -19.60
N LEU A 95 -6.96 2.53 -20.16
CA LEU A 95 -6.92 1.25 -19.45
C LEU A 95 -5.51 0.93 -18.92
N LEU A 96 -4.48 1.16 -19.72
CA LEU A 96 -3.09 0.91 -19.32
C LEU A 96 -2.69 1.76 -18.12
N ARG A 97 -3.09 3.04 -18.09
CA ARG A 97 -2.81 3.93 -16.95
C ARG A 97 -3.57 3.50 -15.70
N ALA A 98 -4.85 3.13 -15.85
CA ALA A 98 -5.66 2.60 -14.75
C ALA A 98 -5.05 1.33 -14.14
N LEU A 99 -4.61 0.38 -14.99
CA LEU A 99 -3.93 -0.84 -14.56
C LEU A 99 -2.60 -0.55 -13.87
N ALA A 100 -1.78 0.34 -14.43
CA ALA A 100 -0.50 0.72 -13.85
C ALA A 100 -0.67 1.35 -12.45
N VAL A 101 -1.63 2.27 -12.29
CA VAL A 101 -1.93 2.88 -10.99
C VAL A 101 -2.50 1.84 -10.02
N GLY A 102 -3.39 0.95 -10.48
CA GLY A 102 -3.94 -0.13 -9.65
C GLY A 102 -2.86 -1.07 -9.11
N LEU A 103 -1.91 -1.49 -9.96
CA LEU A 103 -0.77 -2.32 -9.56
C LEU A 103 0.17 -1.59 -8.58
N ALA A 104 0.38 -0.30 -8.79
CA ALA A 104 1.18 0.53 -7.89
C ALA A 104 0.52 0.67 -6.51
N LEU A 105 -0.80 0.87 -6.46
CA LEU A 105 -1.58 0.87 -5.21
C LEU A 105 -1.56 -0.49 -4.51
N LEU A 106 -1.62 -1.59 -5.27
CA LEU A 106 -1.48 -2.94 -4.71
C LEU A 106 -0.10 -3.14 -4.08
N LEU A 107 0.97 -2.77 -4.78
CA LEU A 107 2.33 -2.83 -4.24
C LEU A 107 2.42 -2.04 -2.93
N SER A 108 1.82 -0.84 -2.90
CA SER A 108 1.78 0.00 -1.71
C SER A 108 1.09 -0.72 -0.54
N HIS A 109 -0.11 -1.23 -0.79
CA HIS A 109 -0.91 -1.93 0.21
C HIS A 109 -0.19 -3.17 0.74
N VAL A 110 0.35 -4.01 -0.14
CA VAL A 110 1.06 -5.24 0.24
C VAL A 110 2.29 -4.92 1.09
N GLY A 111 3.07 -3.89 0.71
CA GLY A 111 4.21 -3.44 1.49
C GLY A 111 3.84 -3.05 2.92
N PHE A 112 2.80 -2.21 3.08
CA PHE A 112 2.35 -1.77 4.39
C PHE A 112 1.59 -2.84 5.19
N ALA A 113 0.77 -3.67 4.55
CA ALA A 113 0.05 -4.76 5.19
C ALA A 113 1.02 -5.82 5.74
N LEU A 114 2.06 -6.16 4.98
CA LEU A 114 3.15 -6.98 5.49
C LEU A 114 3.83 -6.25 6.65
N ALA A 115 4.26 -5.00 6.47
CA ALA A 115 4.90 -4.23 7.55
C ALA A 115 4.05 -4.15 8.85
N ALA A 116 2.72 -4.15 8.76
CA ALA A 116 1.80 -4.15 9.90
C ALA A 116 1.65 -5.51 10.58
N THR A 117 1.72 -6.60 9.82
CA THR A 117 1.54 -7.97 10.34
C THR A 117 2.82 -8.58 10.90
N LEU A 118 3.97 -8.04 10.49
CA LEU A 118 5.26 -8.60 10.81
C LEU A 118 5.89 -7.90 12.01
N PRO A 119 6.53 -8.63 12.93
CA PRO A 119 7.23 -8.03 14.05
C PRO A 119 8.27 -7.02 13.55
N ALA A 120 8.33 -5.85 14.19
CA ALA A 120 9.24 -4.78 13.79
C ALA A 120 10.72 -5.21 13.80
N HIS A 121 11.07 -6.26 14.55
CA HIS A 121 12.44 -6.77 14.74
C HIS A 121 12.66 -8.17 14.16
N GLY A 122 11.64 -8.76 13.52
CA GLY A 122 11.72 -10.10 12.96
C GLY A 122 12.70 -10.17 11.79
N ARG A 123 13.48 -11.27 11.74
CA ARG A 123 14.22 -11.66 10.53
C ARG A 123 13.33 -12.54 9.67
N PHE A 124 13.34 -12.30 8.37
CA PHE A 124 12.51 -13.06 7.44
C PHE A 124 13.11 -14.41 7.11
N GLU A 125 12.43 -15.48 7.52
CA GLU A 125 12.71 -16.79 6.99
C GLU A 125 12.07 -16.96 5.59
N PRO A 126 12.69 -17.73 4.68
CA PRO A 126 12.14 -18.01 3.35
C PRO A 126 10.72 -18.61 3.36
N SER A 127 10.36 -19.32 4.45
CA SER A 127 9.03 -19.87 4.71
C SER A 127 7.96 -18.79 4.86
N ALA A 128 8.26 -17.71 5.59
CA ALA A 128 7.38 -16.57 5.81
C ALA A 128 7.13 -15.80 4.50
N TRP A 129 8.16 -15.61 3.66
CA TRP A 129 8.01 -15.05 2.32
C TRP A 129 7.08 -15.89 1.44
N ARG A 130 7.21 -17.20 1.51
CA ARG A 130 6.38 -18.12 0.73
C ARG A 130 4.91 -18.08 1.17
N LEU A 131 4.65 -17.94 2.46
CA LEU A 131 3.31 -17.79 3.00
C LEU A 131 2.69 -16.44 2.59
N ALA A 132 3.44 -15.36 2.70
CA ALA A 132 3.03 -14.04 2.23
C ALA A 132 2.67 -14.06 0.74
N LEU A 133 3.54 -14.62 -0.11
CA LEU A 133 3.30 -14.77 -1.55
C LEU A 133 2.06 -15.63 -1.85
N ARG A 134 1.85 -16.72 -1.11
CA ARG A 134 0.64 -17.53 -1.24
C ARG A 134 -0.63 -16.77 -0.88
N GLY A 135 -0.57 -15.89 0.13
CA GLY A 135 -1.66 -14.98 0.48
C GLY A 135 -1.98 -13.95 -0.60
N LEU A 136 -1.00 -13.60 -1.45
CA LEU A 136 -1.19 -12.68 -2.57
C LEU A 136 -1.82 -13.34 -3.80
N LEU A 137 -1.71 -14.65 -3.98
CA LEU A 137 -2.32 -15.37 -5.11
C LEU A 137 -3.82 -15.10 -5.28
N PRO A 138 -4.68 -15.23 -4.26
CA PRO A 138 -6.11 -14.93 -4.40
C PRO A 138 -6.35 -13.45 -4.74
N VAL A 139 -5.49 -12.54 -4.27
CA VAL A 139 -5.56 -11.12 -4.60
C VAL A 139 -5.29 -10.88 -6.08
N PHE A 140 -4.22 -11.46 -6.61
CA PHE A 140 -3.91 -11.38 -8.04
C PHE A 140 -4.99 -12.05 -8.90
N ALA A 141 -5.55 -13.18 -8.46
CA ALA A 141 -6.65 -13.83 -9.16
C ALA A 141 -7.89 -12.92 -9.23
N LEU A 142 -8.26 -12.27 -8.12
CA LEU A 142 -9.40 -11.35 -8.10
C LEU A 142 -9.17 -10.11 -8.97
N ILE A 143 -7.94 -9.58 -8.99
CA ILE A 143 -7.54 -8.50 -9.89
C ILE A 143 -7.66 -8.93 -11.35
N ALA A 144 -7.21 -10.14 -11.70
CA ALA A 144 -7.32 -10.67 -13.05
C ALA A 144 -8.79 -10.83 -13.47
N VAL A 145 -9.66 -11.33 -12.58
CA VAL A 145 -11.10 -11.41 -12.81
C VAL A 145 -11.71 -10.02 -13.00
N GLY A 146 -11.41 -9.06 -12.13
CA GLY A 146 -11.89 -7.69 -12.25
C GLY A 146 -11.42 -7.03 -13.55
N ALA A 147 -10.17 -7.24 -13.94
CA ALA A 147 -9.62 -6.76 -15.20
C ALA A 147 -10.31 -7.41 -16.41
N ALA A 148 -10.58 -8.72 -16.37
CA ALA A 148 -11.31 -9.42 -17.43
C ALA A 148 -12.76 -8.91 -17.57
N VAL A 149 -13.45 -8.67 -16.46
CA VAL A 149 -14.80 -8.07 -16.46
C VAL A 149 -14.76 -6.65 -17.03
N ALA A 150 -13.79 -5.83 -16.59
CA ALA A 150 -13.62 -4.48 -17.11
C ALA A 150 -13.30 -4.49 -18.62
N LEU A 151 -12.42 -5.38 -19.08
CA LEU A 151 -12.08 -5.58 -20.49
C LEU A 151 -13.26 -6.04 -21.32
N ALA A 152 -14.05 -7.00 -20.82
CA ALA A 152 -15.26 -7.48 -21.49
C ALA A 152 -16.32 -6.38 -21.61
N ALA A 153 -16.41 -5.49 -20.62
CA ALA A 153 -17.27 -4.31 -20.66
C ALA A 153 -16.68 -3.16 -21.52
N ALA A 154 -15.35 -3.09 -21.70
CA ALA A 154 -14.63 -2.03 -22.39
C ALA A 154 -14.70 -2.05 -23.93
N GLY A 155 -15.58 -2.84 -24.55
CA GLY A 155 -15.91 -2.72 -25.99
C GLY A 155 -16.44 -1.33 -26.39
N THR A 156 -16.61 -0.43 -25.42
CA THR A 156 -16.88 1.01 -25.55
C THR A 156 -16.07 1.75 -24.48
N ALA A 157 -15.72 3.02 -24.71
CA ALA A 157 -14.84 3.82 -23.85
C ALA A 157 -15.18 3.66 -22.35
N LEU A 158 -14.14 3.39 -21.53
CA LEU A 158 -14.28 3.19 -20.09
C LEU A 158 -14.86 4.46 -19.44
N GLY A 159 -16.15 4.43 -19.11
CA GLY A 159 -16.79 5.52 -18.39
C GLY A 159 -16.26 5.62 -16.94
N PRO A 160 -16.29 6.82 -16.33
CA PRO A 160 -15.88 7.03 -14.92
C PRO A 160 -16.49 6.03 -13.91
N TRP A 161 -17.71 5.54 -14.21
CA TRP A 161 -18.43 4.58 -13.38
C TRP A 161 -17.74 3.21 -13.28
N MET A 162 -16.93 2.81 -14.27
CA MET A 162 -16.22 1.52 -14.27
C MET A 162 -15.05 1.46 -13.28
N VAL A 163 -14.64 2.61 -12.74
CA VAL A 163 -13.70 2.69 -11.62
C VAL A 163 -14.37 2.25 -10.31
N VAL A 164 -15.69 2.47 -10.15
CA VAL A 164 -16.45 2.18 -8.92
C VAL A 164 -16.37 0.70 -8.49
N PRO A 165 -16.63 -0.30 -9.35
CA PRO A 165 -16.41 -1.70 -9.01
C PRO A 165 -14.96 -2.01 -8.65
N GLY A 166 -13.99 -1.35 -9.29
CA GLY A 166 -12.57 -1.46 -8.96
C GLY A 166 -12.27 -0.90 -7.56
N VAL A 167 -12.85 0.24 -7.20
CA VAL A 167 -12.76 0.83 -5.85
C VAL A 167 -13.34 -0.12 -4.82
N LEU A 168 -14.52 -0.65 -5.07
CA LEU A 168 -15.17 -1.61 -4.18
C LEU A 168 -14.39 -2.92 -4.07
N GLY A 169 -13.78 -3.38 -5.17
CA GLY A 169 -12.89 -4.53 -5.20
C GLY A 169 -11.62 -4.31 -4.38
N VAL A 170 -10.99 -3.13 -4.51
CA VAL A 170 -9.84 -2.73 -3.71
C VAL A 170 -10.24 -2.62 -2.24
N ILE A 171 -11.34 -1.93 -1.90
CA ILE A 171 -11.84 -1.83 -0.52
C ILE A 171 -12.14 -3.21 0.05
N GLY A 172 -12.83 -4.08 -0.71
CA GLY A 172 -13.11 -5.46 -0.30
C GLY A 172 -11.85 -6.27 -0.04
N LEU A 173 -10.81 -6.10 -0.87
CA LEU A 173 -9.49 -6.69 -0.67
C LEU A 173 -8.78 -6.14 0.57
N LEU A 174 -8.76 -4.82 0.75
CA LEU A 174 -8.19 -4.16 1.92
C LEU A 174 -8.86 -4.68 3.20
N VAL A 175 -10.19 -4.78 3.21
CA VAL A 175 -10.99 -5.32 4.32
C VAL A 175 -10.73 -6.81 4.53
N ALA A 176 -10.55 -7.59 3.47
CA ALA A 176 -10.24 -9.02 3.58
C ALA A 176 -8.84 -9.28 4.14
N LEU A 177 -7.88 -8.39 3.85
CA LEU A 177 -6.49 -8.47 4.30
C LEU A 177 -6.25 -7.82 5.67
N MET A 178 -7.21 -7.06 6.19
CA MET A 178 -7.15 -6.51 7.54
C MET A 178 -7.13 -7.64 8.60
N PRO A 179 -6.17 -7.61 9.54
CA PRO A 179 -6.16 -8.55 10.67
C PRO A 179 -7.46 -8.41 11.48
N ARG A 180 -8.16 -9.52 11.68
CA ARG A 180 -9.36 -9.56 12.53
C ARG A 180 -8.94 -9.86 13.98
N PRO A 181 -9.47 -9.14 14.98
CA PRO A 181 -9.31 -9.54 16.37
C PRO A 181 -9.90 -10.95 16.54
N ARG A 182 -9.12 -11.86 17.13
CA ARG A 182 -9.60 -13.18 17.55
C ARG A 182 -10.26 -13.07 18.91
#